data_AF-A0A7V4H1B8-F1
#
_entry.id   AF-A0A7V4H1B8-F1
#
_cell.length_a   1.000
_cell.length_b   1.000
_cell.length_c   1.000
_cell.angle_alpha   90.00
_cell.angle_beta   90.00
_cell.angle_gamma   90.00
#
_symmetry.space_group_name_H-M   'P 1'
#
loop_
_entity.id
_entity.type
_entity.pdbx_description
1 polymer ?
#
loop_
_entity_poly.entity_id
_entity_poly.type
_entity_poly.pdbx_seq_one_letter_code
_entity_poly.pdbx_strand_id
1 'polypeptide(L)'
;THEQRLNQILDTDPGARYIGEFSLGFNPHIREPMCDTLFDEKIAGSLHFTPGQAYAECGNGNQSAVHWDLVLIQRPEYGGGEVWFDDELIRRDGRFVPADLQGLNPERLR
;
A
#
# COMPACT_ATOMS: atom_id res chain seq x y z
N THR A 1 26.23 -0.14 0.00
CA THR A 1 25.29 0.42 -1.00
C THR A 1 23.88 0.45 -0.40
N HIS A 2 22.92 1.14 -1.02
CA HIS A 2 21.52 1.11 -0.55
C HIS A 2 20.93 -0.30 -0.59
N GLU A 3 21.28 -1.07 -1.63
CA GLU A 3 20.89 -2.49 -1.77
C GLU A 3 21.36 -3.36 -0.60
N GLN A 4 22.59 -3.19 -0.11
CA GLN A 4 23.09 -3.97 1.02
C GLN A 4 22.30 -3.71 2.30
N ARG A 5 21.91 -2.45 2.56
CA ARG A 5 21.10 -2.08 3.74
C ARG A 5 19.67 -2.61 3.61
N LEU A 6 19.09 -2.55 2.40
CA LEU A 6 17.79 -3.14 2.12
C LEU A 6 17.81 -4.66 2.39
N ASN A 7 18.80 -5.37 1.85
CA ASN A 7 18.91 -6.81 2.08
C ASN A 7 19.12 -7.15 3.55
N GLN A 8 19.86 -6.35 4.32
CA GLN A 8 19.97 -6.55 5.78
C GLN A 8 18.62 -6.52 6.50
N ILE A 9 17.71 -5.61 6.11
CA ILE A 9 16.34 -5.57 6.67
C ILE A 9 15.57 -6.83 6.23
N LEU A 10 15.62 -7.16 4.94
CA LEU A 10 14.91 -8.31 4.39
C LEU A 10 15.46 -9.67 4.88
N ASP A 11 16.70 -9.72 5.37
CA ASP A 11 17.32 -10.92 5.94
C ASP A 11 17.20 -11.00 7.47
N THR A 12 16.38 -10.14 8.10
CA THR A 12 16.19 -10.11 9.56
C THR A 12 15.70 -11.45 10.10
N ASP A 13 14.75 -12.09 9.41
CA ASP A 13 14.16 -13.38 9.77
C ASP A 13 13.46 -14.02 8.56
N PRO A 14 13.01 -15.30 8.65
CA PRO A 14 12.37 -15.97 7.52
C PRO A 14 11.09 -15.29 6.99
N GLY A 15 10.38 -14.51 7.81
CA GLY A 15 9.14 -13.85 7.43
C GLY A 15 9.33 -12.48 6.77
N ALA A 16 10.48 -11.84 6.95
CA ALA A 16 10.78 -10.48 6.49
C ALA A 16 10.75 -10.31 4.95
N ARG A 17 10.80 -11.42 4.18
CA ARG A 17 10.71 -11.41 2.70
C ARG A 17 9.32 -11.71 2.16
N TYR A 18 8.34 -11.93 3.04
CA TYR A 18 6.94 -12.19 2.67
C TYR A 18 6.06 -11.01 3.09
N ILE A 19 4.93 -10.84 2.43
CA ILE A 19 4.01 -9.73 2.72
C ILE A 19 3.09 -10.11 3.88
N GLY A 20 3.01 -9.24 4.89
CA GLY A 20 2.08 -9.35 6.01
C GLY A 20 0.80 -8.53 5.83
N GLU A 21 0.87 -7.45 5.06
CA GLU A 21 -0.25 -6.54 4.83
C GLU A 21 -0.19 -5.93 3.43
N PHE A 22 -1.38 -5.63 2.91
CA PHE A 22 -1.55 -4.64 1.86
C PHE A 22 -2.71 -3.72 2.19
N SER A 23 -2.67 -2.48 1.71
CA SER A 23 -3.79 -1.56 1.85
C SER A 23 -3.89 -0.58 0.67
N LEU A 24 -5.03 0.09 0.57
CA LEU A 24 -5.30 1.12 -0.43
C LEU A 24 -5.47 2.48 0.29
N GLY A 25 -4.61 3.44 -0.04
CA GLY A 25 -4.69 4.82 0.39
C GLY A 25 -5.67 5.63 -0.48
N PHE A 26 -6.62 6.30 0.17
CA PHE A 26 -7.64 7.10 -0.48
C PHE A 26 -8.08 8.35 0.31
N ASN A 27 -7.29 8.82 1.28
CA ASN A 27 -7.65 10.06 2.01
C ASN A 27 -7.53 11.28 1.08
N PRO A 28 -8.64 11.99 0.77
CA PRO A 28 -8.65 13.04 -0.25
C PRO A 28 -7.81 14.28 0.11
N HIS A 29 -7.43 14.42 1.38
CA HIS A 29 -6.66 15.56 1.88
C HIS A 29 -5.15 15.33 1.89
N ILE A 30 -4.70 14.07 1.78
CA ILE A 30 -3.29 13.72 1.79
C ILE A 30 -2.89 13.39 0.36
N ARG A 31 -2.10 14.27 -0.27
CA ARG A 31 -1.78 14.16 -1.69
C ARG A 31 -0.31 13.93 -1.99
N GLU A 32 0.58 14.50 -1.19
CA GLU A 32 2.02 14.48 -1.45
C GLU A 32 2.77 13.78 -0.33
N PRO A 33 3.92 13.14 -0.62
CA PRO A 33 4.77 12.53 0.40
C PRO A 33 5.19 13.53 1.48
N MET A 34 5.08 13.11 2.73
CA MET A 34 5.48 13.85 3.92
C MET A 34 6.72 13.29 4.60
N CYS A 35 7.28 12.17 4.09
CA CYS A 35 8.36 11.43 4.74
C CYS A 35 7.97 10.98 6.16
N ASP A 36 6.69 10.65 6.33
CA ASP A 36 6.11 10.12 7.56
C ASP A 36 5.13 9.02 7.16
N THR A 37 5.48 7.78 7.48
CA THR A 37 4.72 6.59 7.08
C THR A 37 3.25 6.68 7.48
N LEU A 38 2.94 7.25 8.65
CA LEU A 38 1.55 7.32 9.16
C LEU A 38 0.64 8.15 8.24
N PHE A 39 1.21 9.13 7.55
CA PHE A 39 0.47 9.90 6.57
C PHE A 39 0.64 9.36 5.15
N ASP A 40 1.84 8.93 4.79
CA ASP A 40 2.16 8.50 3.43
C ASP A 40 1.34 7.26 3.02
N GLU A 41 1.10 6.33 3.95
CA GLU A 41 0.23 5.16 3.70
C GLU A 41 -1.23 5.55 3.38
N LYS A 42 -1.65 6.77 3.74
CA LYS A 42 -3.02 7.26 3.52
C LYS A 42 -3.18 8.11 2.26
N ILE A 43 -2.10 8.39 1.51
CA ILE A 43 -2.11 9.24 0.31
C ILE A 43 -3.25 8.82 -0.64
N ALA A 44 -4.06 9.78 -1.08
CA ALA A 44 -5.07 9.53 -2.09
C ALA A 44 -4.42 8.99 -3.37
N GLY A 45 -4.85 7.81 -3.81
CA GLY A 45 -4.30 7.20 -5.01
C GLY A 45 -3.16 6.22 -4.75
N SER A 46 -2.76 5.97 -3.49
CA SER A 46 -1.67 5.05 -3.18
C SER A 46 -2.15 3.64 -2.82
N LEU A 47 -1.23 2.69 -2.86
CA LEU A 47 -1.31 1.44 -2.13
C LEU A 47 -0.04 1.29 -1.30
N HIS A 48 -0.08 0.46 -0.27
CA HIS A 48 1.13 0.02 0.39
C HIS A 48 1.19 -1.50 0.51
N PHE A 49 2.42 -2.01 0.47
CA PHE A 49 2.74 -3.38 0.82
C PHE A 49 3.70 -3.37 2.00
N THR A 50 3.52 -4.35 2.87
CA THR A 50 4.27 -4.43 4.11
C THR A 50 5.00 -5.76 4.20
N PRO A 51 6.30 -5.82 3.87
CA PRO A 51 7.12 -6.99 4.17
C PRO A 51 7.15 -7.26 5.69
N GLY A 52 7.03 -8.53 6.06
CA GLY A 52 7.09 -9.01 7.43
C GLY A 52 5.72 -9.24 8.08
N GLN A 53 5.61 -8.89 9.36
CA GLN A 53 4.57 -9.30 10.30
C GLN A 53 3.17 -8.95 9.80
N ALA A 54 2.31 -9.97 9.74
CA ALA A 54 0.87 -9.75 9.57
C ALA A 54 0.22 -9.39 10.91
N TYR A 55 -0.85 -8.59 10.87
CA TYR A 55 -1.69 -8.36 12.06
C TYR A 55 -2.38 -9.65 12.52
N ALA A 56 -2.71 -9.73 13.81
CA ALA A 56 -3.33 -10.92 14.38
C ALA A 56 -4.80 -11.09 13.91
N GLU A 57 -5.50 -9.96 13.73
CA GLU A 57 -6.93 -9.88 13.45
C GLU A 57 -7.27 -10.23 11.99
N CYS A 58 -6.37 -9.93 11.06
CA CYS A 58 -6.50 -10.19 9.61
C CYS A 58 -5.27 -10.92 9.04
N GLY A 59 -4.69 -11.81 9.85
CA GLY A 59 -3.41 -12.45 9.55
C GLY A 59 -3.46 -13.45 8.41
N ASN A 60 -2.39 -13.49 7.63
CA ASN A 60 -2.12 -14.53 6.63
C ASN A 60 -1.13 -15.61 7.12
N GLY A 61 -0.77 -15.56 8.42
CA GLY A 61 0.18 -16.48 9.05
C GLY A 61 1.65 -16.04 8.98
N ASN A 62 1.98 -14.94 8.28
CA ASN A 62 3.35 -14.45 8.25
C ASN A 62 3.75 -13.86 9.61
N GLN A 63 4.88 -14.32 10.14
CA GLN A 63 5.44 -13.87 11.43
C GLN A 63 6.85 -13.34 11.20
N SER A 64 7.13 -12.13 11.68
CA SER A 64 8.42 -11.46 11.51
C SER A 64 8.63 -10.40 12.57
N ALA A 65 9.88 -10.02 12.83
CA ALA A 65 10.21 -8.84 13.60
C ALA A 65 10.10 -7.54 12.79
N VAL A 66 10.01 -7.64 11.45
CA VAL A 66 9.85 -6.51 10.54
C VAL A 66 8.37 -6.27 10.27
N HIS A 67 7.94 -5.02 10.20
CA HIS A 67 6.68 -4.58 9.61
C HIS A 67 6.97 -3.23 8.98
N TRP A 68 7.15 -3.20 7.66
CA TRP A 68 7.67 -2.02 6.99
C TRP A 68 6.82 -1.59 5.80
N ASP A 69 6.09 -0.50 5.94
CA ASP A 69 5.17 -0.05 4.90
C ASP A 69 5.92 0.64 3.76
N LEU A 70 5.78 0.08 2.56
CA LEU A 70 6.31 0.62 1.32
C LEU A 70 5.15 1.18 0.48
N VAL A 71 5.12 2.49 0.35
CA VAL A 71 4.03 3.22 -0.32
C VAL A 71 4.33 3.38 -1.81
N LEU A 72 3.34 3.05 -2.65
CA LEU A 72 3.33 3.26 -4.09
C LEU A 72 2.15 4.16 -4.48
N ILE A 73 2.43 5.34 -5.01
CA ILE A 73 1.40 6.26 -5.51
C ILE A 73 1.08 5.92 -6.97
N GLN A 74 -0.18 5.65 -7.28
CA GLN A 74 -0.63 5.25 -8.62
C GLN A 74 -1.40 6.34 -9.35
N ARG A 75 -1.34 7.61 -8.93
CA ARG A 75 -1.96 8.71 -9.69
C ARG A 75 -1.14 8.98 -10.97
N PRO A 76 -1.74 9.54 -12.04
CA PRO A 76 -1.03 9.75 -13.32
C PRO A 76 0.26 10.55 -13.19
N GLU A 77 0.31 11.56 -12.32
CA GLU A 77 1.50 12.37 -12.08
C GLU A 77 2.66 11.60 -11.41
N TYR A 78 2.39 10.41 -10.87
CA TYR A 78 3.37 9.46 -10.30
C TYR A 78 3.60 8.22 -11.19
N GLY A 79 3.06 8.20 -12.41
CA GLY A 79 3.22 7.10 -13.37
C GLY A 79 1.97 6.24 -13.58
N GLY A 80 0.91 6.46 -12.81
CA GLY A 80 -0.35 5.74 -12.96
C GLY A 80 -0.29 4.31 -12.42
N GLY A 81 -1.27 3.49 -12.83
CA GLY A 81 -1.25 2.05 -12.55
C GLY A 81 -2.62 1.45 -12.36
N GLU A 82 -2.64 0.14 -12.18
CA GLU A 82 -3.86 -0.63 -11.97
C GLU A 82 -3.75 -1.53 -10.75
N VAL A 83 -4.89 -1.77 -10.10
CA VAL A 83 -5.04 -2.80 -9.07
C VAL A 83 -6.15 -3.72 -9.51
N TRP A 84 -5.82 -5.00 -9.64
CA TRP A 84 -6.73 -6.06 -10.04
C TRP A 84 -6.88 -7.04 -8.88
N PHE A 85 -8.12 -7.36 -8.52
CA PHE A 85 -8.41 -8.49 -7.64
C PHE A 85 -9.01 -9.59 -8.52
N ASP A 86 -8.29 -10.70 -8.63
CA ASP A 86 -8.56 -11.75 -9.61
C ASP A 86 -8.71 -11.15 -11.03
N ASP A 87 -9.90 -11.24 -11.62
CA ASP A 87 -10.21 -10.74 -12.97
C ASP A 87 -10.92 -9.37 -12.98
N GLU A 88 -11.08 -8.72 -11.82
CA GLU A 88 -11.78 -7.43 -11.69
C GLU A 88 -10.82 -6.26 -11.48
N LEU A 89 -10.94 -5.24 -12.33
CA LEU A 89 -10.21 -3.98 -12.19
C LEU A 89 -10.81 -3.15 -11.05
N ILE A 90 -10.13 -3.13 -9.90
CA ILE A 90 -10.57 -2.42 -8.69
C ILE A 90 -10.19 -0.95 -8.75
N ARG A 91 -8.94 -0.65 -9.16
CA ARG A 91 -8.47 0.73 -9.34
C ARG A 91 -7.71 0.91 -10.63
N ARG A 92 -7.91 2.08 -11.24
CA ARG A 92 -7.06 2.61 -12.32
C ARG A 92 -6.66 4.04 -11.97
N ASP A 93 -5.37 4.31 -12.07
CA ASP A 93 -4.77 5.62 -11.83
C ASP A 93 -5.16 6.24 -10.48
N GLY A 94 -5.18 5.40 -9.45
CA GLY A 94 -5.54 5.78 -8.08
C GLY A 94 -7.04 5.91 -7.81
N ARG A 95 -7.92 5.66 -8.79
CA ARG A 95 -9.39 5.80 -8.65
C ARG A 95 -10.09 4.45 -8.65
N PHE A 96 -11.12 4.30 -7.83
CA PHE A 96 -11.96 3.10 -7.80
C PHE A 96 -12.87 3.04 -9.04
N VAL A 97 -12.88 1.89 -9.70
CA VAL A 97 -13.60 1.67 -10.97
C VAL A 97 -14.97 1.02 -10.76
N PRO A 98 -15.13 -0.06 -9.95
CA PRO A 98 -16.41 -0.73 -9.77
C PRO A 98 -17.48 0.21 -9.23
N ALA A 99 -18.71 0.07 -9.72
CA ALA A 99 -19.80 1.02 -9.47
C ALA A 99 -20.14 1.19 -7.98
N ASP A 100 -20.06 0.10 -7.22
CA ASP A 100 -20.26 0.04 -5.77
C ASP A 100 -19.10 0.63 -4.97
N LEU A 101 -17.88 0.64 -5.53
CA LEU A 101 -16.69 1.25 -4.91
C LEU A 101 -16.49 2.73 -5.26
N GLN A 102 -17.23 3.28 -6.22
CA GLN A 102 -17.09 4.70 -6.62
C GLN A 102 -17.39 5.70 -5.50
N GLY A 103 -18.09 5.27 -4.44
CA GLY A 103 -18.29 6.04 -3.21
C GLY A 103 -16.98 6.36 -2.46
N LEU A 104 -15.91 5.61 -2.72
CA LEU A 104 -14.58 5.79 -2.11
C LEU A 104 -13.69 6.76 -2.91
N ASN A 105 -14.20 7.34 -4.00
CA ASN A 105 -13.44 8.32 -4.77
C ASN A 105 -13.49 9.73 -4.12
N PRO A 106 -12.46 10.57 -4.33
CA PRO A 106 -12.30 11.84 -3.61
C PRO A 106 -13.50 12.80 -3.67
N GLU A 107 -14.27 12.77 -4.76
CA GLU A 107 -15.43 13.65 -4.95
C GLU A 107 -16.60 13.31 -4.01
N ARG A 108 -16.57 12.12 -3.39
CA ARG A 108 -17.62 11.59 -2.50
C ARG A 108 -17.22 11.62 -1.02
N LEU A 109 -15.97 11.94 -0.70
CA LEU A 109 -15.40 11.86 0.66
C LEU A 109 -15.17 13.23 1.31
N ARG A 110 -16.01 14.23 0.98
CA ARG A 110 -15.91 15.61 1.48
C ARG A 110 -16.53 15.78 2.85
#